data_AF-A0A1T5G4Y4-F1
#
_entry.id   AF-A0A1T5G4Y4-F1
#
_cell.length_a   1.000
_cell.length_b   1.000
_cell.length_c   1.000
_cell.angle_alpha   90.00
_cell.angle_beta   90.00
_cell.angle_gamma   90.00
#
_symmetry.space_group_name_H-M   'P 1'
#
loop_
_entity.id
_entity.type
_entity.pdbx_description
1 polymer ?
#
loop_
_entity_poly.entity_id
_entity_poly.type
_entity_poly.pdbx_seq_one_letter_code
_entity_poly.pdbx_strand_id
1 'polypeptide(L)'
;MLDHLATTPATVQSESNTLFASLELSKSHWLVTVSAPGSPKFSKYSVAGGDAAALLALLERLQMAAAQRLGAPVAITVIAEAGSTASGCTGCLSATAWPVAVSWSMKLTT
;
A
#
# COMPACT_ATOMS: atom_id res chain seq x y z
N MET A 1 -45.08 8.12 9.94
CA MET A 1 -44.65 8.93 8.79
C MET A 1 -43.60 9.89 9.32
N LEU A 2 -42.33 9.54 9.19
CA LEU A 2 -41.16 10.38 9.52
C LEU A 2 -40.05 9.98 8.54
N ASP A 3 -40.16 10.60 7.38
CA ASP A 3 -39.14 11.23 6.56
C ASP A 3 -37.71 10.64 6.60
N HIS A 4 -37.36 10.05 5.46
CA HIS A 4 -36.04 9.59 5.04
C HIS A 4 -35.15 10.82 4.77
N LEU A 5 -34.53 11.36 5.83
CA LEU A 5 -33.60 12.47 5.68
C LEU A 5 -32.24 12.00 5.17
N ALA A 6 -31.99 12.34 3.91
CA ALA A 6 -30.70 12.66 3.34
C ALA A 6 -29.59 11.60 3.48
N THR A 7 -29.62 10.60 2.60
CA THR A 7 -28.37 10.04 2.08
C THR A 7 -27.69 11.16 1.30
N THR A 8 -26.79 11.88 1.97
CA THR A 8 -25.73 12.59 1.26
C THR A 8 -25.03 11.56 0.37
N PRO A 9 -24.85 11.82 -0.94
CA PRO A 9 -23.87 11.07 -1.70
C PRO A 9 -22.51 11.49 -1.14
N ALA A 10 -22.09 10.86 -0.05
CA ALA A 10 -20.68 10.71 0.22
C ALA A 10 -20.11 10.20 -1.10
N THR A 11 -19.25 10.99 -1.72
CA THR A 11 -18.54 10.56 -2.91
C THR A 11 -17.73 9.36 -2.48
N VAL A 12 -18.29 8.16 -2.66
CA VAL A 12 -17.57 6.90 -2.64
C VAL A 12 -16.67 7.00 -3.86
N GLN A 13 -15.56 7.75 -3.72
CA GLN A 13 -14.43 7.56 -4.60
C GLN A 13 -14.10 6.10 -4.40
N SER A 14 -14.44 5.33 -5.42
CA SER A 14 -14.30 3.90 -5.49
C SER A 14 -12.95 3.46 -4.93
N GLU A 15 -12.95 3.02 -3.66
CA GLU A 15 -11.96 2.07 -3.13
C GLU A 15 -11.85 0.84 -4.05
N SER A 16 -12.81 0.68 -4.97
CA SER A 16 -12.82 -0.22 -6.13
C SER A 16 -11.58 -0.15 -7.02
N ASN A 17 -10.81 0.95 -7.04
CA ASN A 17 -9.60 1.07 -7.88
C ASN A 17 -8.31 1.33 -7.10
N THR A 18 -8.26 0.87 -5.85
CA THR A 18 -7.07 0.97 -5.00
C THR A 18 -6.40 -0.40 -4.85
N LEU A 19 -5.11 -0.45 -5.13
CA LEU A 19 -4.24 -1.56 -4.79
C LEU A 19 -3.67 -1.34 -3.39
N PHE A 20 -3.98 -2.26 -2.48
CA PHE A 20 -3.45 -2.24 -1.12
C PHE A 20 -2.24 -3.17 -1.02
N ALA A 21 -1.15 -2.68 -0.43
CA ALA A 21 0.03 -3.48 -0.15
C ALA A 21 0.38 -3.40 1.34
N SER A 22 0.44 -4.54 2.03
CA SER A 22 1.05 -4.64 3.35
C SER A 22 2.54 -4.95 3.20
N LEU A 23 3.39 -4.20 3.90
CA LEU A 23 4.84 -4.29 3.85
C LEU A 23 5.41 -4.65 5.22
N GLU A 24 6.06 -5.80 5.28
CA GLU A 24 6.76 -6.29 6.47
C GLU A 24 8.26 -6.12 6.25
N LEU A 25 8.87 -5.21 7.02
CA LEU A 25 10.28 -4.85 6.85
C LEU A 25 11.18 -5.63 7.81
N SER A 26 12.05 -6.48 7.26
CA SER A 26 13.21 -7.03 7.99
C SER A 26 14.54 -6.57 7.36
N LYS A 27 15.65 -6.84 8.05
CA LYS A 27 16.99 -6.51 7.53
C LYS A 27 17.36 -7.30 6.28
N SER A 28 16.87 -8.54 6.16
CA SER A 28 17.32 -9.47 5.11
C SER A 28 16.32 -9.59 3.96
N HIS A 29 15.03 -9.45 4.24
CA HIS A 29 13.97 -9.53 3.24
C HIS A 29 12.78 -8.66 3.64
N TRP A 30 12.12 -8.08 2.65
CA TRP A 30 10.86 -7.37 2.80
C TRP A 30 9.75 -8.22 2.19
N LEU A 31 8.69 -8.46 2.97
CA LEU A 31 7.53 -9.18 2.48
C LEU A 31 6.45 -8.21 2.06
N VAL A 32 5.91 -8.41 0.86
CA VAL A 32 4.86 -7.56 0.29
C VAL A 32 3.64 -8.42 0.05
N THR A 33 2.55 -8.15 0.77
CA THR A 33 1.26 -8.81 0.54
C THR A 33 0.32 -7.82 -0.14
N VAL A 34 -0.15 -8.16 -1.34
CA VAL A 34 -0.91 -7.26 -2.19
C VAL A 34 -2.34 -7.75 -2.37
N SER A 35 -3.29 -6.83 -2.20
CA SER A 35 -4.68 -6.94 -2.62
C SER A 35 -4.91 -6.02 -3.79
N ALA A 36 -5.05 -6.59 -4.98
CA ALA A 36 -5.29 -5.82 -6.20
C ALA A 36 -6.80 -5.74 -6.48
N PRO A 37 -7.31 -4.57 -6.90
CA PRO A 37 -8.69 -4.44 -7.29
C PRO A 37 -9.00 -5.33 -8.51
N GLY A 38 -10.20 -5.90 -8.55
CA GLY A 38 -10.59 -6.86 -9.59
C GLY A 38 -9.90 -8.24 -9.50
N SER A 39 -9.20 -8.54 -8.40
CA SER A 39 -8.69 -9.88 -8.09
C SER A 39 -9.13 -10.30 -6.69
N PRO A 40 -9.81 -11.45 -6.52
CA PRO A 40 -10.20 -11.93 -5.20
C PRO A 40 -9.02 -12.51 -4.40
N LYS A 41 -7.83 -12.62 -5.02
CA LYS A 41 -6.68 -13.30 -4.45
C LYS A 41 -5.61 -12.32 -3.97
N PHE A 42 -5.22 -12.48 -2.71
CA PHE A 42 -4.01 -11.87 -2.16
C PHE A 42 -2.77 -12.55 -2.76
N SER A 43 -1.83 -11.74 -3.23
CA SER A 43 -0.55 -12.19 -3.78
C SER A 43 0.58 -11.77 -2.87
N LYS A 44 1.54 -12.67 -2.62
CA LYS A 44 2.67 -12.44 -1.72
C LYS A 44 3.97 -12.44 -2.50
N TYR A 45 4.81 -11.45 -2.25
CA TYR A 45 6.12 -11.26 -2.89
C TYR A 45 7.20 -11.07 -1.83
N SER A 46 8.42 -11.45 -2.15
CA SER A 46 9.60 -11.22 -1.32
C SER A 46 10.60 -10.37 -2.10
N VAL A 47 11.12 -9.34 -1.47
CA VAL A 47 12.16 -8.45 -2.00
C VAL A 47 13.35 -8.50 -1.04
N ALA A 48 14.57 -8.32 -1.55
CA ALA A 48 15.75 -8.23 -0.70
C ALA A 48 15.62 -7.05 0.26
N GLY A 49 16.04 -7.23 1.51
CA GLY A 49 16.02 -6.16 2.51
C GLY A 49 16.92 -5.00 2.07
N GLY A 50 16.39 -3.76 2.13
CA GLY A 50 17.09 -2.56 1.70
C GLY A 50 16.97 -2.23 0.21
N ASP A 51 16.40 -3.13 -0.61
CA ASP A 51 16.25 -2.91 -2.05
C ASP A 51 14.95 -2.13 -2.36
N ALA A 52 15.00 -0.82 -2.13
CA ALA A 52 13.90 0.08 -2.43
C ALA A 52 13.55 0.11 -3.93
N ALA A 53 14.55 0.01 -4.81
CA ALA A 53 14.32 0.05 -6.26
C ALA A 53 13.50 -1.16 -6.72
N ALA A 54 13.84 -2.37 -6.25
CA ALA A 54 13.07 -3.57 -6.56
C ALA A 54 11.66 -3.53 -5.97
N LEU A 55 11.47 -2.95 -4.78
CA LEU A 55 10.15 -2.76 -4.20
C LEU A 55 9.28 -1.81 -5.04
N LEU A 56 9.81 -0.66 -5.44
CA LEU A 56 9.07 0.28 -6.29
C LEU A 56 8.71 -0.35 -7.64
N ALA A 57 9.68 -0.99 -8.30
CA ALA A 57 9.44 -1.67 -9.57
C ALA A 57 8.38 -2.80 -9.45
N LEU A 58 8.34 -3.51 -8.33
CA LEU A 58 7.29 -4.47 -8.04
C LEU A 58 5.92 -3.79 -7.93
N LEU A 59 5.80 -2.72 -7.14
CA LEU A 59 4.53 -2.00 -6.94
C LEU A 59 4.00 -1.41 -8.26
N GLU A 60 4.86 -0.78 -9.05
CA GLU A 60 4.51 -0.24 -10.37
C GLU A 60 4.00 -1.32 -11.31
N ARG A 61 4.68 -2.47 -11.39
CA ARG A 61 4.22 -3.61 -12.21
C ARG A 61 2.84 -4.09 -11.80
N LEU A 62 2.57 -4.16 -10.49
CA LEU A 62 1.28 -4.62 -9.98
C LEU A 62 0.17 -3.58 -10.23
N GLN A 63 0.46 -2.29 -10.08
CA GLN A 63 -0.47 -1.21 -10.40
C GLN A 63 -0.81 -1.20 -11.90
N MET A 64 0.19 -1.32 -12.78
CA MET A 64 -0.05 -1.41 -14.23
C MET A 64 -0.91 -2.62 -14.57
N ALA A 65 -0.63 -3.80 -13.99
CA ALA A 65 -1.42 -5.00 -14.22
C ALA A 65 -2.88 -4.84 -13.73
N ALA A 66 -3.09 -4.19 -12.59
CA ALA A 66 -4.42 -3.90 -12.07
C ALA A 66 -5.16 -2.87 -12.95
N ALA A 67 -4.47 -1.81 -13.38
CA ALA A 67 -5.04 -0.77 -14.24
C ALA A 67 -5.46 -1.33 -15.61
N GLN A 68 -4.65 -2.21 -16.20
CA GLN A 68 -5.00 -2.92 -17.43
C GLN A 68 -6.22 -3.82 -17.26
N ARG A 69 -6.35 -4.50 -16.11
CA ARG A 69 -7.50 -5.37 -15.83
C ARG A 69 -8.79 -4.59 -15.65
N LEU A 70 -8.71 -3.41 -15.05
CA LEU A 70 -9.88 -2.56 -14.74
C LEU A 70 -10.21 -1.55 -15.85
N GLY A 71 -9.28 -1.34 -16.80
CA GLY A 71 -9.40 -0.31 -17.83
C GLY A 71 -9.37 1.11 -17.28
N ALA A 72 -8.82 1.31 -16.07
CA ALA A 72 -8.84 2.59 -15.36
C ALA A 72 -7.60 2.78 -14.47
N PRO A 73 -7.17 4.03 -14.19
CA PRO A 73 -5.97 4.29 -13.37
C PRO A 73 -6.12 3.85 -11.91
N VAL A 74 -5.23 2.97 -11.43
CA VAL A 74 -5.24 2.39 -10.08
C VAL A 74 -4.38 3.21 -9.11
N ALA A 75 -4.90 3.54 -7.94
CA ALA A 75 -4.09 4.11 -6.85
C ALA A 75 -3.34 3.00 -6.08
N ILE A 76 -2.19 3.31 -5.49
CA ILE A 76 -1.46 2.39 -4.60
C ILE A 76 -1.47 2.97 -3.18
N THR A 77 -1.92 2.16 -2.23
CA THR A 77 -1.82 2.43 -0.80
C THR A 77 -0.93 1.37 -0.15
N VAL A 78 0.20 1.79 0.42
CA VAL A 78 1.09 0.89 1.16
C VAL A 78 0.88 1.09 2.65
N ILE A 79 0.71 -0.01 3.38
CA ILE A 79 0.64 -0.09 4.83
C ILE A 79 1.92 -0.78 5.28
N ALA A 80 2.79 -0.06 5.99
CA ALA A 80 4.06 -0.61 6.44
C ALA A 80 4.08 -0.76 7.96
N GLU A 81 4.58 -1.91 8.42
CA GLU A 81 4.88 -2.17 9.83
C GLU A 81 6.41 -2.19 9.98
N ALA A 82 6.93 -1.26 10.79
CA ALA A 82 8.36 -1.20 11.08
C ALA A 82 8.71 -2.18 12.21
N GLY A 83 9.53 -3.18 11.90
CA GLY A 83 10.12 -4.07 12.91
C GLY A 83 11.20 -3.38 13.72
N SER A 84 10.81 -2.55 14.69
CA SER A 84 11.64 -1.92 15.75
C SER A 84 12.81 -1.02 15.30
N THR A 85 13.02 0.06 16.06
CA THR A 85 13.88 1.21 15.74
C THR A 85 15.37 0.84 15.63
N ALA A 86 15.93 0.91 14.42
CA ALA A 86 17.36 1.16 14.25
C ALA A 86 17.58 2.67 14.20
N SER A 87 17.81 3.28 15.36
CA SER A 87 18.33 4.65 15.45
C SER A 87 19.72 4.69 14.81
N GLY A 88 19.75 5.02 13.51
CA GLY A 88 20.99 5.08 12.74
C GLY A 88 20.81 4.95 11.23
N CYS A 89 19.68 5.39 10.67
CA CYS A 89 19.55 5.57 9.23
C CYS A 89 19.56 7.07 8.92
N THR A 90 20.73 7.63 8.63
CA THR A 90 20.83 8.90 7.91
C THR A 90 20.28 8.64 6.49
N GLY A 91 18.96 8.75 6.36
CA GLY A 91 18.22 8.23 5.21
C GLY A 91 16.90 7.53 5.58
N CYS A 92 16.36 7.71 6.79
CA CYS A 92 14.96 7.40 7.06
C CYS A 92 14.11 8.15 6.03
N LEU A 93 13.54 7.37 5.12
CA LEU A 93 12.83 7.80 3.92
C LEU A 93 11.77 8.81 4.31
N SER A 94 11.95 10.08 3.93
CA SER A 94 10.88 11.06 4.03
C SER A 94 9.69 10.56 3.21
N ALA A 95 8.49 10.56 3.79
CA ALA A 95 7.25 10.16 3.13
C ALA A 95 6.98 10.94 1.83
N THR A 96 7.70 12.05 1.59
CA THR A 96 7.67 12.85 0.36
C THR A 96 8.53 12.34 -0.79
N ALA A 97 9.37 11.32 -0.59
CA ALA A 97 10.26 10.78 -1.64
C ALA A 97 9.68 9.57 -2.40
N TRP A 98 8.48 9.10 -2.01
CA TRP A 98 7.85 7.93 -2.62
C TRP A 98 6.67 8.39 -3.48
N PRO A 99 6.53 7.89 -4.72
CA PRO A 99 5.41 8.28 -5.59
C PRO A 99 4.06 7.66 -5.15
N VAL A 100 4.06 6.87 -4.07
CA VAL A 100 2.88 6.17 -3.53
C VAL A 100 2.54 6.71 -2.15
N ALA A 101 1.25 6.76 -1.82
CA ALA A 101 0.82 7.09 -0.48
C ALA A 101 1.20 5.94 0.46
N VAL A 102 2.14 6.21 1.38
CA VAL A 102 2.55 5.27 2.43
C VAL A 102 1.92 5.70 3.73
N SER A 103 1.03 4.85 4.27
CA SER A 103 0.48 5.01 5.61
C SER A 103 1.32 4.18 6.57
N TRP A 104 1.87 4.84 7.59
CA TRP A 104 2.64 4.20 8.65
C TRP A 104 1.72 3.88 9.81
N SER A 105 1.63 2.61 10.19
CA SER A 105 0.97 2.17 11.41
C SER A 105 2.08 1.75 12.39
N MET A 106 2.22 2.47 13.50
CA MET A 106 3.10 2.07 14.59
C MET A 106 2.25 1.46 15.69
N LYS A 107 2.38 0.15 15.92
CA LYS A 107 1.83 -0.48 17.10
C LYS A 107 2.71 -0.08 18.30
N LEU A 108 2.27 0.92 19.06
CA LEU A 108 2.83 1.22 20.38
C LEU A 108 2.69 -0.06 21.22
N THR A 109 3.79 -0.81 21.33
CA THR A 109 3.86 -1.95 22.24
C THR A 109 4.25 -1.35 23.58
N THR A 110 3.25 -1.22 24.47
CA THR A 110 3.43 -0.84 25.88
C THR A 110 4.19 -1.91 26.63
#